data_AF-A0A370G3Y1-F1
#
_entry.id   AF-A0A370G3Y1-F1
#
_cell.length_a   1.000
_cell.length_b   1.000
_cell.length_c   1.000
_cell.angle_alpha   90.00
_cell.angle_beta   90.00
_cell.angle_gamma   90.00
#
_symmetry.space_group_name_H-M   'P 1'
#
loop_
_entity.id
_entity.type
_entity.pdbx_description
1 polymer ?
#
loop_
_entity_poly.entity_id
_entity_poly.type
_entity_poly.pdbx_seq_one_letter_code
_entity_poly.pdbx_strand_id
1 'polypeptide(L)'
;MYLKYSLGFLIGSLIQAGIVMMAEKMGISHMGAKLTFVQLLLHIGAGQIAGYLLLNIIRKAKVLQDLGTFIIGIIWGGIIWAIVIPLNAAQGKVKLPWEAGTSTVISSILAFFVFGIIATYTIKHYGYRRMQTEGRH
;
A
#
# COMPACT_ATOMS: atom_id res chain seq x y z
N MET A 1 15.62 13.84 -1.89
CA MET A 1 15.45 12.80 -0.86
C MET A 1 14.05 12.17 -0.91
N TYR A 2 13.00 12.97 -0.76
CA TYR A 2 11.59 12.57 -0.91
C TYR A 2 11.27 11.88 -2.25
N LEU A 3 11.93 12.29 -3.33
CA LEU A 3 11.74 11.70 -4.67
C LEU A 3 11.94 10.17 -4.72
N LYS A 4 12.92 9.63 -3.99
CA LYS A 4 13.17 8.17 -3.97
C LYS A 4 12.05 7.41 -3.26
N TYR A 5 11.53 7.97 -2.16
CA TYR A 5 10.38 7.40 -1.46
C TYR A 5 9.12 7.50 -2.32
N SER A 6 8.85 8.67 -2.90
CA SER A 6 7.72 8.87 -3.80
C SER A 6 7.72 7.92 -4.98
N LEU A 7 8.88 7.65 -5.59
CA LEU A 7 8.99 6.68 -6.68
C LEU A 7 8.65 5.27 -6.23
N GLY A 8 9.16 4.83 -5.08
CA GLY A 8 8.82 3.50 -4.54
C GLY A 8 7.34 3.38 -4.17
N PHE A 9 6.74 4.42 -3.60
CA PHE A 9 5.30 4.46 -3.31
C PHE A 9 4.47 4.47 -4.59
N LEU A 10 4.91 5.19 -5.63
CA LEU A 10 4.26 5.20 -6.94
C LEU A 10 4.25 3.79 -7.54
N ILE A 11 5.40 3.12 -7.57
CA ILE A 11 5.52 1.74 -8.05
C ILE A 11 4.62 0.81 -7.25
N GLY A 12 4.63 0.90 -5.92
CA GLY A 12 3.76 0.12 -5.06
C GLY A 12 2.27 0.33 -5.38
N SER A 13 1.85 1.58 -5.56
CA SER A 13 0.45 1.90 -5.90
C SER A 13 0.04 1.40 -7.27
N LEU A 14 0.92 1.49 -8.26
CA LEU A 14 0.68 0.97 -9.61
C LEU A 14 0.56 -0.56 -9.61
N ILE A 15 1.44 -1.25 -8.88
CA ILE A 15 1.37 -2.71 -8.73
C ILE A 15 0.08 -3.10 -8.01
N GLN A 16 -0.27 -2.43 -6.91
CA GLN A 16 -1.53 -2.67 -6.20
C GLN A 16 -2.75 -2.49 -7.12
N ALA A 17 -2.81 -1.38 -7.87
CA ALA A 17 -3.90 -1.13 -8.82
C ALA A 17 -3.93 -2.23 -9.90
N GLY A 18 -2.77 -2.62 -10.43
CA GLY A 18 -2.63 -3.70 -11.40
C GLY A 18 -3.17 -5.04 -10.89
N ILE A 19 -2.85 -5.42 -9.65
CA ILE A 19 -3.37 -6.66 -9.03
C ILE A 19 -4.90 -6.63 -8.95
N VAL A 20 -5.48 -5.52 -8.47
CA VAL A 20 -6.94 -5.38 -8.37
C VAL A 20 -7.61 -5.45 -9.75
N MET A 21 -7.09 -4.70 -10.73
CA MET A 21 -7.65 -4.69 -12.08
C MET A 21 -7.54 -6.05 -12.76
N MET A 22 -6.43 -6.75 -12.57
CA MET A 22 -6.23 -8.08 -13.14
C MET A 22 -7.18 -9.09 -12.49
N ALA A 23 -7.37 -9.04 -11.18
CA ALA A 23 -8.31 -9.90 -10.47
C ALA A 23 -9.77 -9.68 -10.94
N GLU A 24 -10.17 -8.42 -11.15
CA GLU A 24 -11.49 -8.07 -11.71
C GLU A 24 -11.62 -8.58 -13.16
N LYS A 25 -10.62 -8.35 -14.02
CA LYS A 25 -10.64 -8.79 -15.42
C LYS A 25 -10.70 -10.31 -15.57
N MET A 26 -10.04 -11.04 -14.67
CA MET A 26 -10.05 -12.51 -14.66
C MET A 26 -11.31 -13.10 -14.01
N GLY A 27 -12.22 -12.26 -13.49
CA GLY A 27 -13.41 -12.71 -12.77
C GLY A 27 -13.11 -13.36 -11.41
N ILE A 28 -11.90 -13.15 -10.86
CA ILE A 28 -11.52 -13.61 -9.52
C ILE A 28 -12.12 -12.66 -8.47
N SER A 29 -12.21 -11.37 -8.80
CA SER A 29 -12.79 -10.33 -7.96
C SER A 29 -14.07 -9.78 -8.58
N HIS A 30 -15.01 -9.39 -7.72
CA HIS A 30 -16.28 -8.77 -8.11
C HIS A 30 -16.58 -7.51 -7.27
N MET A 31 -15.54 -6.77 -6.86
CA MET A 31 -15.67 -5.48 -6.16
C MET A 31 -16.38 -4.44 -7.04
N GLY A 32 -16.34 -4.61 -8.36
CA GLY A 32 -16.84 -3.64 -9.32
C GLY A 32 -15.89 -2.45 -9.46
N ALA A 33 -14.60 -2.65 -9.12
CA ALA A 33 -13.61 -1.59 -9.15
C ALA A 33 -13.39 -1.11 -10.59
N LYS A 34 -13.84 0.10 -10.89
CA LYS A 34 -13.50 0.81 -12.13
C LYS A 34 -12.35 1.76 -11.83
N LEU A 35 -11.31 1.69 -12.66
CA LEU A 35 -10.13 2.55 -12.57
C LEU A 35 -10.12 3.46 -13.80
N THR A 36 -10.94 4.51 -13.75
CA THR A 36 -10.79 5.64 -14.68
C THR A 36 -9.46 6.34 -14.45
N PHE A 37 -9.01 7.15 -15.40
CA PHE A 37 -7.76 7.91 -15.25
C PHE A 37 -7.76 8.78 -13.98
N VAL A 38 -8.86 9.46 -13.67
CA VAL A 38 -8.98 10.28 -12.45
C VAL A 38 -8.91 9.42 -11.19
N GLN A 39 -9.57 8.26 -11.18
CA GLN A 39 -9.47 7.33 -10.04
C GLN A 39 -8.07 6.76 -9.88
N LEU A 40 -7.32 6.55 -10.98
CA LEU A 40 -5.93 6.12 -10.91
C LEU A 40 -5.04 7.19 -10.28
N LEU A 41 -5.23 8.46 -10.64
CA LEU A 41 -4.50 9.57 -10.00
C LEU A 41 -4.82 9.67 -8.50
N LEU A 42 -6.09 9.54 -8.12
CA LEU A 42 -6.50 9.54 -6.71
C LEU A 42 -5.93 8.33 -5.95
N HIS A 43 -5.90 7.16 -6.57
CA HIS A 43 -5.30 5.94 -6.01
C HIS A 43 -3.80 6.12 -5.76
N ILE A 44 -3.08 6.66 -6.75
CA ILE A 44 -1.65 6.99 -6.62
C ILE A 44 -1.46 8.02 -5.49
N GLY A 45 -2.27 9.07 -5.44
CA GLY A 45 -2.21 10.09 -4.40
C GLY A 45 -2.44 9.51 -3.00
N ALA A 46 -3.45 8.67 -2.83
CA ALA A 46 -3.71 7.98 -1.57
C ALA A 46 -2.52 7.07 -1.17
N GLY A 47 -1.92 6.38 -2.13
CA GLY A 47 -0.72 5.58 -1.90
C GLY A 47 0.50 6.40 -1.49
N GLN A 48 0.69 7.60 -2.06
CA GLN A 48 1.72 8.53 -1.59
C GLN A 48 1.49 8.93 -0.13
N ILE A 49 0.27 9.31 0.22
CA ILE A 49 -0.10 9.69 1.59
C ILE A 49 0.16 8.52 2.56
N ALA A 50 -0.30 7.33 2.23
CA ALA A 50 -0.09 6.14 3.05
C ALA A 50 1.40 5.80 3.20
N GLY A 51 2.19 5.86 2.11
CA GLY A 51 3.63 5.62 2.16
C GLY A 51 4.37 6.64 3.05
N TYR A 52 4.03 7.93 2.95
CA TYR A 52 4.62 8.97 3.78
C TYR A 52 4.20 8.89 5.25
N LEU A 53 2.97 8.47 5.52
CA LEU A 53 2.52 8.19 6.88
C LEU A 53 3.35 7.05 7.50
N LEU A 54 3.55 5.95 6.77
CA LEU A 54 4.42 4.85 7.22
C LEU A 54 5.87 5.32 7.44
N LEU A 55 6.42 6.13 6.53
CA LEU A 55 7.78 6.69 6.68
C LEU A 55 7.91 7.46 8.00
N ASN A 56 6.93 8.30 8.32
CA ASN A 56 6.93 9.08 9.55
C ASN A 56 6.85 8.19 10.80
N ILE A 57 6.04 7.13 10.75
CA ILE A 57 5.90 6.17 11.85
C ILE A 57 7.22 5.41 12.08
N ILE A 58 7.82 4.83 11.03
CA ILE A 58 9.09 4.09 11.13
C ILE A 58 10.24 4.98 11.62
N ARG A 59 10.28 6.25 11.19
CA ARG A 59 11.31 7.20 11.65
C ARG A 59 11.21 7.51 13.13
N LYS A 60 9.99 7.57 13.68
CA LYS A 60 9.77 7.92 15.09
C LYS A 60 9.89 6.72 16.03
N ALA A 61 9.55 5.51 15.57
CA ALA A 61 9.58 4.32 16.40
C ALA A 61 10.80 3.45 16.07
N LYS A 62 11.84 3.51 16.93
CA LYS A 62 13.06 2.69 16.80
C LYS A 62 12.78 1.20 16.67
N VAL A 63 11.81 0.68 17.44
CA VAL A 63 11.39 -0.73 17.38
C VAL A 63 11.00 -1.15 15.95
N LEU A 64 10.35 -0.28 15.18
CA LEU A 64 9.94 -0.59 13.81
C LEU A 64 11.11 -0.55 12.82
N GLN A 65 12.22 0.08 13.18
CA GLN A 65 13.43 0.03 12.36
C GLN A 65 13.96 -1.40 12.39
N ASP A 66 14.11 -2.01 13.57
CA ASP A 66 14.75 -3.32 13.69
C ASP A 66 13.87 -4.51 13.28
N LEU A 67 12.55 -4.33 13.17
CA LEU A 67 11.62 -5.39 12.74
C LEU A 67 11.77 -5.78 11.26
N GLY A 68 11.32 -6.97 10.87
CA GLY A 68 11.37 -7.42 9.48
C GLY A 68 10.52 -6.56 8.52
N THR A 69 11.01 -6.31 7.31
CA THR A 69 10.30 -5.57 6.25
C THR A 69 8.93 -6.18 5.93
N PHE A 70 8.87 -7.52 5.85
CA PHE A 70 7.62 -8.22 5.56
C PHE A 70 6.58 -8.05 6.66
N ILE A 71 6.98 -8.13 7.93
CA ILE A 71 6.08 -8.02 9.07
C ILE A 71 5.41 -6.64 9.07
N ILE A 72 6.20 -5.57 9.00
CA ILE A 72 5.67 -4.20 8.98
C ILE A 72 4.83 -3.98 7.72
N GLY A 73 5.28 -4.47 6.57
CA GLY A 73 4.57 -4.32 5.31
C GLY A 73 3.19 -4.97 5.31
N ILE A 74 3.08 -6.20 5.83
CA ILE A 74 1.80 -6.91 5.94
C ILE A 74 0.86 -6.20 6.92
N ILE A 75 1.37 -5.83 8.11
CA ILE A 75 0.57 -5.10 9.11
C ILE A 75 0.08 -3.77 8.52
N TRP A 76 0.97 -3.00 7.89
CA TRP A 76 0.62 -1.73 7.28
C TRP A 76 -0.40 -1.88 6.14
N GLY A 77 -0.17 -2.86 5.25
CA GLY A 77 -1.09 -3.18 4.17
C GLY A 77 -2.47 -3.55 4.71
N GLY A 78 -2.53 -4.38 5.75
CA GLY A 78 -3.78 -4.76 6.42
C GLY A 78 -4.52 -3.57 7.04
N ILE A 79 -3.82 -2.67 7.73
CA ILE A 79 -4.41 -1.44 8.30
C ILE A 79 -5.00 -0.57 7.18
N ILE A 80 -4.24 -0.33 6.12
CA ILE A 80 -4.69 0.52 5.00
C ILE A 80 -5.86 -0.14 4.25
N TRP A 81 -5.85 -1.47 4.08
CA TRP A 81 -6.98 -2.21 3.53
C TRP A 81 -8.24 -2.04 4.38
N ALA A 82 -8.13 -2.26 5.69
CA ALA A 82 -9.25 -2.16 6.64
C ALA A 82 -9.85 -0.75 6.74
N ILE A 83 -9.11 0.29 6.35
CA ILE A 83 -9.58 1.68 6.33
C ILE A 83 -10.12 2.05 4.94
N VAL A 84 -9.33 1.85 3.89
CA VAL A 84 -9.62 2.38 2.55
C VAL A 84 -10.77 1.64 1.88
N ILE A 85 -10.89 0.34 2.07
CA ILE A 85 -11.96 -0.46 1.44
C ILE A 85 -13.34 -0.04 1.97
N PRO A 86 -13.60 0.00 3.29
CA PRO A 86 -14.88 0.48 3.81
C PRO A 86 -15.21 1.91 3.38
N LEU A 87 -14.23 2.80 3.37
CA LEU A 87 -14.44 4.18 2.94
C LEU A 87 -14.87 4.29 1.48
N ASN A 88 -14.26 3.51 0.58
CA ASN A 88 -14.67 3.50 -0.82
C ASN A 88 -16.04 2.82 -1.02
N ALA A 89 -16.34 1.80 -0.23
CA ALA A 89 -17.66 1.15 -0.28
C ALA A 89 -18.78 2.06 0.24
N ALA A 90 -18.55 2.80 1.33
CA ALA A 90 -19.47 3.80 1.85
C ALA A 90 -19.74 4.95 0.85
N GLN A 91 -18.79 5.24 -0.04
CA GLN A 91 -18.95 6.19 -1.14
C GLN A 91 -19.62 5.58 -2.38
N GLY A 92 -20.06 4.31 -2.33
CA GLY A 92 -20.69 3.61 -3.45
C GLY A 92 -19.74 3.29 -4.61
N LYS A 93 -18.42 3.41 -4.41
CA LYS A 93 -17.42 3.21 -5.48
C LYS A 93 -17.10 1.75 -5.74
N VAL A 94 -17.20 0.92 -4.71
CA VAL A 94 -16.95 -0.53 -4.75
C VAL A 94 -17.92 -1.25 -3.83
N LYS A 95 -18.15 -2.54 -4.04
CA LYS A 95 -18.78 -3.41 -3.04
C LYS A 95 -17.77 -3.82 -1.97
N LEU A 96 -18.25 -4.13 -0.77
CA LEU A 96 -17.37 -4.66 0.27
C LEU A 96 -16.83 -6.04 -0.17
N PRO A 97 -15.53 -6.33 0.00
CA PRO A 97 -14.94 -7.58 -0.46
C PRO A 97 -15.61 -8.82 0.12
N TRP A 98 -16.02 -8.77 1.38
CA TRP A 98 -16.69 -9.88 2.05
C TRP A 98 -18.14 -10.09 1.58
N GLU A 99 -18.77 -9.08 0.99
CA GLU A 99 -20.06 -9.24 0.30
C GLU A 99 -19.88 -9.73 -1.14
N ALA A 100 -18.74 -9.41 -1.75
CA ALA A 100 -18.37 -9.81 -3.11
C ALA A 100 -17.67 -11.18 -3.20
N GLY A 101 -17.55 -11.90 -2.08
CA GLY A 101 -17.03 -13.27 -2.00
C GLY A 101 -15.56 -13.39 -1.57
N THR A 102 -15.19 -14.59 -1.11
CA THR A 102 -13.88 -14.88 -0.49
C THR A 102 -12.69 -14.59 -1.43
N SER A 103 -12.83 -14.87 -2.73
CA SER A 103 -11.79 -14.58 -3.72
C SER A 103 -11.50 -13.08 -3.85
N THR A 104 -12.53 -12.24 -3.70
CA THR A 104 -12.42 -10.78 -3.67
C THR A 104 -11.71 -10.29 -2.41
N VAL A 105 -11.99 -10.90 -1.25
CA VAL A 105 -11.25 -10.62 0.00
C VAL A 105 -9.77 -10.96 -0.17
N ILE A 106 -9.45 -12.16 -0.66
CA ILE A 106 -8.06 -12.63 -0.81
C ILE A 106 -7.29 -11.72 -1.79
N SER A 107 -7.84 -11.47 -2.97
CA SER A 107 -7.18 -10.65 -4.00
C SER A 107 -6.99 -9.19 -3.55
N SER A 108 -7.98 -8.61 -2.87
CA SER A 108 -7.85 -7.25 -2.35
C SER A 108 -6.83 -7.16 -1.22
N ILE A 109 -6.84 -8.08 -0.24
CA ILE A 109 -5.84 -8.11 0.84
C ILE A 109 -4.44 -8.29 0.26
N LEU A 110 -4.27 -9.21 -0.69
CA LEU A 110 -2.98 -9.45 -1.35
C LEU A 110 -2.45 -8.16 -2.00
N ALA A 111 -3.29 -7.42 -2.72
CA ALA A 111 -2.89 -6.16 -3.35
C ALA A 111 -2.34 -5.14 -2.33
N PHE A 112 -3.00 -5.02 -1.18
CA PHE A 112 -2.58 -4.09 -0.13
C PHE A 112 -1.35 -4.58 0.64
N PHE A 113 -1.18 -5.89 0.85
CA PHE A 113 0.04 -6.45 1.41
C PHE A 113 1.24 -6.19 0.51
N VAL A 114 1.09 -6.38 -0.80
CA VAL A 114 2.14 -6.08 -1.78
C VAL A 114 2.53 -4.60 -1.72
N PHE A 115 1.56 -3.68 -1.68
CA PHE A 115 1.84 -2.25 -1.49
C PHE A 115 2.61 -2.00 -0.18
N GLY A 116 2.13 -2.54 0.95
CA GLY A 116 2.75 -2.33 2.26
C GLY A 116 4.19 -2.84 2.33
N ILE A 117 4.47 -4.00 1.72
CA ILE A 117 5.83 -4.56 1.62
C ILE A 117 6.73 -3.65 0.79
N ILE A 118 6.29 -3.20 -0.38
CA ILE A 118 7.06 -2.30 -1.25
C ILE A 118 7.32 -0.97 -0.54
N ALA A 119 6.31 -0.40 0.11
CA ALA A 119 6.45 0.85 0.85
C ALA A 119 7.47 0.71 1.99
N THR A 120 7.35 -0.34 2.81
CA THR A 120 8.30 -0.61 3.89
C THR A 120 9.70 -0.84 3.37
N TYR A 121 9.85 -1.65 2.32
CA TYR A 121 11.15 -1.93 1.70
C TYR A 121 11.81 -0.64 1.22
N THR A 122 11.05 0.21 0.51
CA THR A 122 11.52 1.51 0.02
C THR A 122 12.00 2.38 1.20
N ILE A 123 11.22 2.43 2.28
CA ILE A 123 11.56 3.23 3.46
C ILE A 123 12.86 2.75 4.09
N LYS A 124 12.98 1.44 4.33
CA LYS A 124 14.17 0.85 4.97
C LYS A 124 15.39 0.95 4.08
N HIS A 125 15.27 0.59 2.81
CA HIS A 125 16.38 0.62 1.87
C HIS A 125 17.02 2.01 1.73
N TYR A 126 16.19 3.07 1.66
CA TYR A 126 16.70 4.44 1.55
C TYR A 126 16.89 5.14 2.90
N GLY A 127 16.22 4.69 3.97
CA GLY A 127 16.37 5.21 5.34
C GLY A 127 17.62 4.71 6.05
N TYR A 128 17.95 3.42 5.93
CA TYR A 128 19.15 2.84 6.56
C TYR A 128 20.46 3.32 5.96
N ARG A 129 20.47 3.59 4.65
CA ARG A 129 21.65 4.13 3.96
C ARG A 129 22.12 5.47 4.56
N ARG A 130 21.23 6.20 5.24
CA ARG A 130 21.54 7.46 5.93
C ARG A 130 22.07 7.25 7.35
N MET A 131 21.50 6.33 8.13
CA MET A 131 21.95 6.07 9.50
C MET A 131 23.41 5.59 9.54
N GLN A 132 23.84 4.83 8.53
CA GLN A 132 25.24 4.42 8.38
C GLN A 132 26.19 5.57 8.01
N THR A 133 25.71 6.61 7.34
CA THR A 133 26.50 7.79 6.99
C THR A 133 26.53 8.86 8.08
N GLU A 134 25.47 8.99 8.88
CA GLU A 134 25.40 9.97 9.98
C GLU A 134 25.96 9.43 11.30
N GLY A 135 26.08 8.11 11.49
CA GLY A 135 26.75 7.49 12.63
C GLY A 135 28.28 7.43 12.56
N ARG A 136 28.91 8.16 11.62
CA ARG A 136 30.37 8.27 11.46
C ARG A 136 30.90 9.68 11.72
N HIS A 137 30.19 10.48 12.51
CA HIS A 137 30.63 11.80 12.97
C HIS A 137 30.44 11.93 14.47
#